data_AF-A0A945WTU1-F1
#
_entry.id   AF-A0A945WTU1-F1
#
_cell.length_a   1.000
_cell.length_b   1.000
_cell.length_c   1.000
_cell.angle_alpha   90.00
_cell.angle_beta   90.00
_cell.angle_gamma   90.00
#
_symmetry.space_group_name_H-M   'P 1'
#
loop_
_entity.id
_entity.type
_entity.pdbx_description
1 polymer ?
#
loop_
_entity_poly.entity_id
_entity_poly.type
_entity_poly.pdbx_seq_one_letter_code
_entity_poly.pdbx_strand_id
1 'polypeptide(L)'
;MTDFFDEIDGVKQAARDNIRADISTAINKAHYTLGISREVAAALACEAVVECYSQIGDRDGAAALRWMADQLDSQPSADEEDNGLLYE
;
A
#
# COMPACT_ATOMS: atom_id res chain seq x y z
N MET A 1 12.05 -25.48 24.11
CA MET A 1 11.07 -26.21 23.27
C MET A 1 10.01 -25.21 22.87
N THR A 2 10.44 -24.24 22.07
CA THR A 2 9.67 -23.11 21.52
C THR A 2 10.06 -23.02 20.05
N ASP A 3 10.05 -24.18 19.38
CA ASP A 3 10.90 -24.34 18.19
C ASP A 3 10.11 -24.35 16.89
N PHE A 4 8.87 -24.85 16.86
CA PHE A 4 8.16 -25.00 15.58
C PHE A 4 7.17 -23.87 15.28
N PHE A 5 6.32 -23.51 16.24
CA PHE A 5 5.31 -22.47 16.02
C PHE A 5 5.93 -21.07 15.97
N ASP A 6 6.94 -20.80 16.80
CA ASP A 6 7.67 -19.52 16.78
C ASP A 6 8.48 -19.34 15.48
N GLU A 7 9.04 -20.42 14.95
CA GLU A 7 9.73 -20.41 13.65
C GLU A 7 8.76 -20.12 12.49
N ILE A 8 7.59 -20.76 12.50
CA ILE A 8 6.53 -20.48 11.52
C ILE A 8 6.08 -19.02 11.58
N ASP A 9 5.89 -18.48 12.78
CA ASP A 9 5.48 -17.09 12.94
C ASP A 9 6.58 -16.11 12.52
N GLY A 10 7.85 -16.46 12.74
CA GLY A 10 9.00 -15.77 12.17
C GLY A 10 9.00 -15.76 10.64
N VAL A 11 8.75 -16.89 10.00
CA VAL A 11 8.65 -17.00 8.53
C VAL A 11 7.50 -16.16 7.97
N LYS A 12 6.32 -16.23 8.60
CA LYS A 12 5.16 -15.39 8.23
C LYS A 12 5.49 -13.90 8.36
N GLN A 13 6.20 -13.52 9.42
CA GLN A 13 6.57 -12.14 9.66
C GLN A 13 7.58 -11.64 8.61
N ALA A 14 8.62 -12.42 8.33
CA ALA A 14 9.58 -12.10 7.28
C ALA A 14 8.91 -11.97 5.91
N ALA A 15 7.95 -12.84 5.58
CA ALA A 15 7.18 -12.74 4.36
C ALA A 15 6.37 -11.43 4.28
N ARG A 16 5.70 -11.04 5.37
CA ARG A 16 4.97 -9.77 5.45
C ARG A 16 5.87 -8.56 5.26
N ASP A 17 7.04 -8.56 5.90
CA ASP A 17 7.97 -7.44 5.83
C ASP A 17 8.59 -7.30 4.43
N ASN A 18 8.92 -8.41 3.77
CA ASN A 18 9.39 -8.40 2.37
C ASN A 18 8.32 -7.86 1.42
N ILE A 19 7.08 -8.36 1.52
CA ILE A 19 5.96 -7.87 0.70
C ILE A 19 5.73 -6.37 0.91
N ARG A 20 5.81 -5.89 2.16
CA ARG A 20 5.69 -4.45 2.47
C ARG A 20 6.81 -3.63 1.83
N ALA A 21 8.04 -4.13 1.87
CA ALA A 21 9.20 -3.45 1.27
C ALA A 21 9.07 -3.36 -0.25
N ASP A 22 8.62 -4.43 -0.90
CA ASP A 22 8.41 -4.48 -2.35
C ASP A 22 7.31 -3.52 -2.79
N ILE A 23 6.16 -3.51 -2.10
CA ILE A 23 5.05 -2.57 -2.38
C ILE A 23 5.52 -1.12 -2.20
N SER A 24 6.22 -0.81 -1.12
CA SER A 24 6.76 0.53 -0.88
C SER A 24 7.75 0.96 -1.97
N THR A 25 8.58 0.03 -2.45
CA THR A 25 9.52 0.26 -3.55
C THR A 25 8.79 0.54 -4.85
N ALA A 26 7.73 -0.22 -5.16
CA ALA A 26 6.90 -0.01 -6.34
C ALA A 26 6.18 1.34 -6.31
N ILE A 27 5.58 1.73 -5.17
CA ILE A 27 4.93 3.04 -4.98
C ILE A 27 5.94 4.17 -5.20
N ASN A 28 7.12 4.09 -4.57
CA ASN A 28 8.16 5.11 -4.75
C ASN A 28 8.64 5.18 -6.20
N LYS A 29 8.82 4.03 -6.86
CA LYS A 29 9.20 4.00 -8.27
C LYS A 29 8.14 4.66 -9.15
N ALA A 30 6.86 4.35 -8.95
CA ALA A 30 5.76 4.98 -9.67
C ALA A 30 5.76 6.50 -9.46
N HIS A 31 5.97 6.96 -8.24
CA HIS A 31 6.04 8.38 -7.93
C HIS A 31 7.21 9.09 -8.60
N TYR A 32 8.43 8.61 -8.35
CA TYR A 32 9.64 9.30 -8.83
C TYR A 32 9.91 9.11 -10.33
N THR A 33 9.42 8.02 -10.94
CA THR A 33 9.71 7.71 -12.35
C THR A 33 8.56 8.07 -13.28
N LEU A 34 7.32 7.90 -12.83
CA LEU A 34 6.12 8.10 -13.66
C LEU A 34 5.35 9.37 -13.30
N GLY A 35 5.74 10.08 -12.23
CA GLY A 35 5.08 11.30 -11.79
C GLY A 35 3.68 11.08 -11.20
N ILE A 36 3.35 9.84 -10.83
CA ILE A 36 2.08 9.50 -10.19
C ILE A 36 2.16 9.96 -8.73
N SER A 37 1.10 10.55 -8.16
CA SER A 37 1.13 10.86 -6.73
C SER A 37 1.26 9.59 -5.90
N ARG A 38 1.83 9.68 -4.69
CA ARG A 38 2.02 8.49 -3.84
C ARG A 38 0.68 7.90 -3.44
N GLU A 39 -0.33 8.74 -3.27
CA GLU A 39 -1.71 8.39 -2.94
C GLU A 39 -2.32 7.55 -4.05
N VAL A 40 -2.21 7.99 -5.31
CA VAL A 40 -2.72 7.25 -6.47
C VAL A 40 -1.94 5.94 -6.66
N ALA A 41 -0.62 5.96 -6.50
CA ALA A 41 0.19 4.74 -6.58
C ALA A 41 -0.17 3.73 -5.47
N ALA A 42 -0.48 4.21 -4.26
CA ALA A 42 -0.93 3.37 -3.15
C ALA A 42 -2.33 2.80 -3.39
N ALA A 43 -3.27 3.59 -3.92
CA ALA A 43 -4.60 3.12 -4.29
C ALA A 43 -4.53 2.00 -5.34
N LEU A 44 -3.73 2.17 -6.40
CA LEU A 44 -3.49 1.14 -7.41
C LEU A 44 -2.86 -0.13 -6.82
N ALA A 45 -1.95 0.01 -5.87
CA ALA A 45 -1.38 -1.14 -5.16
C ALA A 45 -2.45 -1.87 -4.34
N CYS A 46 -3.34 -1.15 -3.65
CA CYS A 46 -4.46 -1.74 -2.92
C CYS A 46 -5.41 -2.48 -3.87
N GLU A 47 -5.77 -1.91 -5.02
CA GLU A 47 -6.61 -2.56 -6.03
C GLU A 47 -6.00 -3.88 -6.53
N ALA A 48 -4.70 -3.90 -6.84
CA ALA A 48 -3.99 -5.11 -7.26
C ALA A 48 -4.02 -6.20 -6.17
N VAL A 49 -3.88 -5.81 -4.90
CA VAL A 49 -3.95 -6.77 -3.78
C VAL A 49 -5.39 -7.29 -3.61
N VAL A 50 -6.42 -6.44 -3.75
CA VAL A 50 -7.83 -6.86 -3.74
C VAL A 50 -8.10 -7.92 -4.83
N GLU A 51 -7.58 -7.71 -6.04
CA GLU A 51 -7.70 -8.66 -7.13
C GLU A 51 -7.06 -10.01 -6.76
N CYS A 52 -5.85 -10.02 -6.20
CA CYS A 52 -5.20 -11.24 -5.70
C CYS A 52 -6.04 -11.98 -4.65
N TYR A 53 -6.61 -11.28 -3.67
CA TYR A 53 -7.48 -11.90 -2.65
C TYR A 53 -8.76 -12.50 -3.24
N SER A 54 -9.34 -11.83 -4.23
CA SER A 54 -10.53 -12.33 -4.93
C SER A 54 -10.27 -13.65 -5.66
N GLN A 55 -9.04 -13.86 -6.17
CA GLN A 55 -8.64 -15.08 -6.89
C GLN A 55 -8.41 -16.28 -5.96
N ILE A 56 -8.00 -16.04 -4.71
CA ILE A 56 -7.78 -17.11 -3.70
C ILE A 56 -9.04 -17.41 -2.86
N GLY A 57 -10.17 -16.74 -3.15
CA GLY A 57 -11.46 -16.98 -2.48
C GLY A 57 -11.62 -16.32 -1.11
N ASP A 58 -10.68 -15.47 -0.69
CA ASP A 58 -10.75 -14.71 0.56
C ASP A 58 -11.47 -13.38 0.33
N ARG A 59 -12.80 -13.45 0.42
CA ARG A 59 -13.70 -12.31 0.19
C ARG A 59 -13.60 -11.24 1.28
N ASP A 60 -13.29 -11.64 2.51
CA ASP A 60 -13.20 -10.72 3.64
C ASP A 60 -11.92 -9.87 3.55
N GLY A 61 -10.80 -10.49 3.17
CA GLY A 61 -9.55 -9.78 2.87
C GLY A 61 -9.69 -8.78 1.72
N ALA A 62 -10.37 -9.20 0.63
CA ALA A 62 -10.66 -8.32 -0.50
C ALA A 62 -11.55 -7.11 -0.12
N ALA A 63 -12.57 -7.31 0.73
CA ALA A 63 -13.45 -6.24 1.18
C ALA A 63 -12.73 -5.22 2.08
N ALA A 64 -11.90 -5.70 3.01
CA ALA A 64 -11.14 -4.83 3.93
C ALA A 64 -10.15 -3.91 3.20
N LEU A 65 -9.48 -4.44 2.17
CA LEU A 65 -8.54 -3.65 1.36
C LEU A 65 -9.23 -2.66 0.44
N ARG A 66 -10.39 -3.00 -0.10
CA ARG A 66 -11.19 -2.07 -0.91
C ARG A 66 -11.66 -0.87 -0.08
N TRP A 67 -12.11 -1.12 1.15
CA TRP A 67 -12.41 -0.05 2.10
C TRP A 67 -11.19 0.84 2.40
N MET A 68 -9.99 0.28 2.53
CA MET A 68 -8.76 1.08 2.71
C MET A 68 -8.42 1.93 1.47
N ALA A 69 -8.62 1.39 0.26
CA ALA A 69 -8.41 2.14 -0.97
C ALA A 69 -9.37 3.35 -1.07
N ASP A 70 -10.66 3.15 -0.76
CA ASP A 70 -11.66 4.22 -0.75
C ASP A 70 -11.33 5.32 0.27
N GLN A 71 -10.74 4.94 1.41
CA GLN A 71 -10.31 5.89 2.45
C GLN A 71 -9.06 6.69 2.05
N LEU A 72 -8.19 6.16 1.19
CA LEU A 72 -7.04 6.88 0.63
C LEU A 72 -7.46 7.90 -0.43
N ASP A 73 -8.46 7.55 -1.26
CA ASP A 73 -9.05 8.47 -2.25
C ASP A 73 -9.84 9.62 -1.59
N SER A 74 -10.34 9.38 -0.38
CA SER A 74 -11.10 10.35 0.42
C SER A 74 -10.22 11.26 1.29
N GLN A 75 -8.90 11.08 1.32
CA GLN A 75 -8.01 11.99 2.06
C GLN A 75 -7.78 13.26 1.24
N PRO A 76 -8.01 14.47 1.81
CA PRO A 76 -7.61 15.69 1.15
C PRO A 76 -6.10 15.63 0.94
N SER A 77 -5.67 15.73 -0.33
CA SER A 77 -4.25 15.83 -0.67
C SER A 77 -3.65 16.94 0.18
N ALA A 78 -2.69 16.61 1.04
CA ALA A 78 -1.98 17.57 1.88
C ALA A 78 -1.02 18.48 1.08
N ASP A 79 -1.34 18.73 -0.19
CA ASP A 79 -0.58 19.53 -1.15
C ASP A 79 -1.20 20.94 -1.37
N GLU A 80 -2.09 21.38 -0.49
CA GLU A 80 -2.53 22.79 -0.43
C GLU A 80 -1.89 23.52 0.78
N GLU A 81 -0.57 23.43 0.94
CA GLU A 81 0.18 24.55 1.51
C GLU A 81 0.68 25.42 0.35
N ASP A 82 -0.18 26.39 0.03
CA ASP A 82 0.14 27.69 -0.54
C ASP A 82 1.54 28.18 -0.11
N ASN A 83 2.55 27.92 -0.94
CA ASN A 83 3.77 28.71 -0.97
C ASN A 83 3.69 29.63 -2.19
N GLY A 84 2.78 30.59 -2.13
CA GLY A 84 2.83 31.83 -2.88
C GLY A 84 4.16 32.55 -2.69
N LEU A 85 5.19 32.11 -3.43
CA LEU A 85 6.36 32.94 -3.69
C LEU A 85 5.96 33.95 -4.77
N LEU A 86 5.39 35.05 -4.31
CA LEU A 86 5.32 36.31 -5.04
C LEU A 86 6.73 36.66 -5.54
N TYR A 87 6.87 36.75 -6.85
CA TYR A 87 8.01 37.42 -7.47
C TYR A 87 7.85 38.92 -7.25
N GLU A 88 8.73 39.50 -6.41
CA GLU A 88 9.18 40.89 -6.51
C GLU A 88 10.71 40.95 -6.37
#